data_AF-A0A0M0SXT4-F1
#
_entry.id   AF-A0A0M0SXT4-F1
#
_cell.length_a   1.000
_cell.length_b   1.000
_cell.length_c   1.000
_cell.angle_alpha   90.00
_cell.angle_beta   90.00
_cell.angle_gamma   90.00
#
_symmetry.space_group_name_H-M   'P 1'
#
loop_
_entity.id
_entity.type
_entity.pdbx_description
1 polymer ?
#
loop_
_entity_poly.entity_id
_entity_poly.type
_entity_poly.pdbx_seq_one_letter_code
_entity_poly.pdbx_strand_id
1 'polypeptide(L)'
;MNFISGHAFVRMIDSVFTAEIWNRHILYITANSAVVQLKKRYATDISISSTSTELHISFLVHLPTLEKRVVIKQNNQETHQFFFDPFASIEHVTSSLKPWSNVGSFNKEEDAYAN
;
A
#
# COMPACT_ATOMS: atom_id res chain seq x y z
N MET A 1 13.28 -0.55 21.25
CA MET A 1 12.74 0.41 20.26
C MET A 1 12.83 -0.26 18.90
N ASN A 2 11.71 -0.56 18.25
CA ASN A 2 11.72 -1.42 17.05
C ASN A 2 11.77 -0.56 15.80
N PHE A 3 12.97 -0.44 15.24
CA PHE A 3 13.20 0.14 13.93
C PHE A 3 12.44 -0.67 12.87
N ILE A 4 11.57 -0.02 12.10
CA ILE A 4 10.89 -0.65 10.96
C ILE A 4 11.87 -0.61 9.79
N SER A 5 12.51 -1.75 9.52
CA SER A 5 13.38 -1.89 8.37
C SER A 5 12.57 -2.03 7.07
N GLY A 6 13.24 -1.84 5.92
CA GLY A 6 12.64 -2.14 4.62
C GLY A 6 12.12 -3.59 4.54
N HIS A 7 12.81 -4.55 5.17
CA HIS A 7 12.36 -5.94 5.23
C HIS A 7 11.13 -6.14 6.10
N ALA A 8 11.06 -5.48 7.26
CA ALA A 8 9.88 -5.50 8.11
C ALA A 8 8.67 -4.90 7.36
N PHE A 9 8.90 -3.82 6.61
CA PHE A 9 7.87 -3.21 5.76
C PHE A 9 7.38 -4.16 4.67
N VAL A 10 8.26 -4.85 3.95
CA VAL A 10 7.85 -5.83 2.92
C VAL A 10 7.04 -6.98 3.52
N ARG A 11 7.44 -7.52 4.67
CA ARG A 11 6.64 -8.55 5.37
C ARG A 11 5.26 -8.04 5.80
N MET A 12 5.17 -6.78 6.22
CA MET A 12 3.90 -6.14 6.53
C MET A 12 3.03 -6.02 5.27
N ILE A 13 3.60 -5.64 4.12
CA ILE A 13 2.87 -5.63 2.83
C ILE A 13 2.27 -7.02 2.53
N ASP A 14 3.01 -8.10 2.78
CA ASP A 14 2.50 -9.46 2.55
C ASP A 14 1.32 -9.82 3.44
N SER A 15 1.27 -9.27 4.65
CA SER A 15 0.14 -9.47 5.56
C SER A 15 -1.10 -8.66 5.17
N VAL A 16 -0.92 -7.51 4.50
CA VAL A 16 -2.02 -6.60 4.12
C VAL A 16 -2.57 -6.92 2.74
N PHE A 17 -1.70 -7.26 1.79
CA PHE A 17 -2.04 -7.48 0.39
C PHE A 17 -1.89 -8.96 0.05
N THR A 18 -3.00 -9.68 0.11
CA THR A 18 -3.01 -11.13 -0.14
C THR A 18 -2.58 -11.44 -1.57
N ALA A 19 -1.76 -12.48 -1.71
CA ALA A 19 -1.27 -12.90 -3.02
C ALA A 19 -2.43 -13.30 -3.95
N GLU A 20 -3.55 -13.81 -3.43
CA GLU A 20 -4.75 -14.15 -4.19
C GLU A 20 -5.28 -12.98 -5.03
N ILE A 21 -5.23 -11.75 -4.48
CA ILE A 21 -5.75 -10.54 -5.12
C ILE A 21 -4.64 -9.74 -5.79
N TRP A 22 -3.41 -9.78 -5.28
CA TRP A 22 -2.34 -8.90 -5.72
C TRP A 22 -1.12 -9.67 -6.23
N ASN A 23 -0.69 -9.32 -7.45
CA ASN A 23 0.64 -9.64 -7.94
C ASN A 23 1.64 -8.62 -7.40
N ARG A 24 2.56 -9.10 -6.57
CA ARG A 24 3.58 -8.29 -5.93
C ARG A 24 4.90 -8.37 -6.69
N HIS A 25 5.53 -7.22 -6.89
CA HIS A 25 6.89 -7.10 -7.39
C HIS A 25 7.68 -6.14 -6.50
N ILE A 26 8.74 -6.63 -5.85
CA ILE A 26 9.62 -5.81 -5.02
C ILE A 26 10.60 -5.10 -5.96
N LEU A 27 10.53 -3.77 -6.03
CA LEU A 27 11.41 -2.98 -6.91
C LEU A 27 12.76 -2.73 -6.26
N TYR A 28 12.78 -2.44 -4.96
CA TYR A 28 14.01 -2.37 -4.18
C TYR A 28 13.75 -2.59 -2.69
N ILE A 29 14.80 -2.96 -1.96
CA ILE A 29 14.80 -3.07 -0.51
C ILE A 29 16.18 -2.68 0.04
N THR A 30 16.20 -1.90 1.12
CA THR A 30 17.39 -1.56 1.91
C THR A 30 17.10 -1.72 3.40
N ALA A 31 18.06 -1.40 4.26
CA ALA A 31 17.82 -1.36 5.70
C ALA A 31 16.72 -0.36 6.09
N ASN A 32 16.65 0.79 5.44
CA ASN A 32 15.81 1.93 5.84
C ASN A 32 14.75 2.34 4.80
N SER A 33 14.64 1.61 3.69
CA SER A 33 13.67 1.91 2.64
C SER A 33 13.26 0.66 1.87
N ALA A 34 12.09 0.71 1.25
CA ALA A 34 11.62 -0.33 0.33
C ALA A 34 10.63 0.26 -0.67
N VAL A 35 10.56 -0.31 -1.87
CA VAL A 35 9.47 -0.04 -2.81
C VAL A 35 8.89 -1.35 -3.30
N VAL A 36 7.56 -1.42 -3.24
CA VAL A 36 6.77 -2.55 -3.72
C VAL A 36 5.76 -2.05 -4.74
N GLN A 37 5.72 -2.71 -5.88
CA GLN A 37 4.69 -2.57 -6.89
C GLN A 37 3.66 -3.69 -6.69
N LEU A 38 2.38 -3.33 -6.66
CA LEU A 38 1.26 -4.24 -6.53
C LEU A 38 0.35 -4.05 -7.74
N LYS A 39 0.07 -5.14 -8.46
CA LYS A 39 -0.87 -5.16 -9.57
C LYS A 39 -2.04 -6.07 -9.21
N LYS A 40 -3.26 -5.56 -9.26
CA LYS A 40 -4.44 -6.35 -8.94
C LYS A 40 -4.60 -7.46 -9.98
N ARG A 41 -4.75 -8.71 -9.52
CA ARG A 41 -5.14 -9.85 -10.36
C ARG A 41 -6.58 -9.58 -10.82
N TYR A 42 -6.83 -9.65 -12.13
CA TYR A 42 -8.15 -9.34 -12.71
C TYR A 42 -9.27 -9.99 -11.91
N ALA A 43 -10.16 -9.18 -11.35
CA ALA A 43 -11.42 -9.68 -10.84
C ALA A 43 -12.26 -10.04 -12.07
N THR A 44 -12.68 -11.30 -12.15
CA THR A 44 -13.74 -11.76 -13.04
C THR A 44 -15.03 -11.02 -12.69
N ASP A 45 -15.19 -9.81 -13.20
CA ASP A 45 -16.49 -9.16 -13.32
C ASP A 45 -16.54 -8.41 -14.64
N ILE A 46 -17.52 -8.81 -15.46
CA ILE A 46 -17.71 -8.45 -16.87
C ILE A 46 -18.36 -7.06 -16.96
N SER A 47 -17.82 -6.06 -16.25
CA SER A 47 -18.27 -4.67 -16.36
C SER A 47 -17.09 -3.72 -16.47
N ILE A 48 -16.55 -3.65 -17.69
CA ILE A 48 -16.09 -2.44 -18.39
C ILE A 48 -15.61 -1.30 -17.46
N SER A 49 -14.38 -1.43 -16.95
CA SER A 49 -13.42 -0.33 -16.91
C SER A 49 -12.01 -0.92 -16.95
N SER A 50 -11.35 -0.72 -18.07
CA SER A 50 -10.11 -1.36 -18.53
C SER A 50 -8.84 -0.78 -17.90
N THR A 51 -8.84 -0.48 -16.60
CA THR A 51 -7.61 -0.11 -15.89
C THR A 51 -7.28 -1.13 -14.83
N SER A 52 -6.30 -1.98 -15.13
CA SER A 52 -5.64 -2.83 -14.12
C SER A 52 -5.17 -1.93 -12.98
N THR A 53 -5.78 -2.04 -11.80
CA THR A 53 -5.36 -1.25 -10.62
C THR A 53 -3.91 -1.59 -10.28
N GLU A 54 -3.05 -0.59 -10.33
CA GLU A 54 -1.64 -0.67 -9.98
C GLU A 54 -1.35 0.30 -8.83
N LEU A 55 -0.71 -0.21 -7.77
CA LEU A 55 -0.21 0.58 -6.65
C LEU A 55 1.32 0.50 -6.60
N HIS A 56 1.99 1.64 -6.48
CA HIS A 56 3.39 1.72 -6.07
C HIS A 56 3.45 2.23 -4.65
N ILE A 57 3.92 1.39 -3.73
CA ILE A 57 4.03 1.72 -2.32
C ILE A 57 5.52 1.84 -1.97
N SER A 58 5.92 3.04 -1.59
CA SER A 58 7.27 3.39 -1.18
C SER A 58 7.33 3.64 0.32
N PHE A 59 8.33 3.07 0.99
CA PHE A 59 8.64 3.29 2.39
C PHE A 59 10.03 3.87 2.54
N LEU A 60 10.16 4.89 3.39
CA LEU A 60 11.42 5.54 3.69
C LEU A 60 11.50 5.90 5.17
N VAL A 61 12.64 5.60 5.80
CA VAL A 61 13.01 6.10 7.13
C VAL A 61 14.10 7.16 6.97
N HIS A 62 13.83 8.37 7.46
CA HIS A 62 14.82 9.44 7.52
C HIS A 62 15.73 9.21 8.73
N LEU A 63 16.98 8.80 8.50
CA LEU A 63 17.87 8.37 9.60
C LEU A 63 18.14 9.43 10.69
N PRO A 64 18.30 10.73 10.39
CA PRO A 64 18.53 11.74 11.41
C PRO A 64 17.39 11.86 12.43
N THR A 65 16.14 11.76 11.97
CA THR A 65 14.95 11.95 12.82
C THR A 65 14.24 10.65 13.15
N LEU A 66 14.51 9.57 12.42
CA LEU A 66 13.78 8.30 12.40
C LEU A 66 12.31 8.41 11.97
N GLU A 67 11.91 9.55 11.41
CA GLU A 67 10.60 9.74 10.81
C GLU A 67 10.40 8.76 9.66
N LYS A 68 9.19 8.22 9.56
CA LYS A 68 8.84 7.24 8.54
C LYS A 68 7.86 7.87 7.58
N ARG A 69 8.05 7.61 6.30
CA ARG A 69 7.18 8.06 5.24
C ARG A 69 6.73 6.88 4.42
N VAL A 70 5.43 6.81 4.16
CA VAL A 70 4.84 5.91 3.18
C VAL A 70 4.22 6.75 2.07
N VAL A 71 4.56 6.43 0.82
CA VAL A 71 4.00 7.05 -0.36
C VAL A 71 3.30 5.98 -1.18
N ILE A 72 2.05 6.23 -1.55
CA ILE A 72 1.25 5.32 -2.37
C ILE A 72 0.93 6.07 -3.66
N LYS A 73 1.22 5.46 -4.81
CA LYS A 73 0.81 5.96 -6.11
C LYS A 73 -0.14 4.98 -6.75
N GLN A 74 -1.34 5.41 -7.09
CA GLN A 74 -2.33 4.60 -7.81
C GLN A 74 -2.37 5.00 -9.28
N ASN A 75 -2.18 4.01 -10.17
CA ASN A 75 -2.21 4.16 -11.63
C ASN A 75 -1.36 5.33 -12.16
N ASN A 76 -0.28 5.71 -11.45
CA ASN A 76 0.54 6.90 -11.73
C ASN A 76 -0.19 8.25 -11.76
N GLN A 77 -1.41 8.34 -11.24
CA GLN A 77 -2.23 9.56 -11.27
C GLN A 77 -2.44 10.12 -9.87
N GLU A 78 -2.84 9.28 -8.91
CA GLU A 78 -3.13 9.70 -7.54
C GLU A 78 -1.95 9.37 -6.63
N THR A 79 -1.53 10.32 -5.80
CA THR A 79 -0.42 10.14 -4.85
C THR A 79 -0.86 10.48 -3.43
N HIS A 80 -0.76 9.52 -2.53
CA HIS A 80 -1.07 9.66 -1.12
C HIS A 80 0.19 9.49 -0.29
N GLN A 81 0.30 10.28 0.78
CA GLN A 81 1.49 10.30 1.60
C GLN A 81 1.11 10.29 3.08
N PHE A 82 1.78 9.42 3.82
CA PHE A 82 1.63 9.29 5.26
C PHE A 82 2.99 9.56 5.90
N PHE A 83 2.98 10.43 6.91
CA PHE A 83 4.13 10.70 7.77
C PHE A 83 3.84 10.12 9.13
N PHE A 84 4.82 9.41 9.68
CA PHE A 84 4.69 8.76 10.97
C PHE A 84 5.86 9.15 11.87
N ASP A 85 5.54 9.31 13.14
CA ASP A 85 6.51 9.60 14.17
C ASP A 85 7.62 8.54 14.25
N PRO A 86 8.79 8.91 14.79
CA PRO A 86 9.89 7.99 15.08
C PRO A 86 9.49 6.74 15.86
N PHE A 87 8.45 6.86 16.70
CA PHE A 87 7.95 5.80 17.56
C PHE A 87 6.74 5.06 17.00
N ALA A 88 6.25 5.43 15.82
CA ALA A 88 5.10 4.76 15.21
C ALA A 88 5.38 3.27 15.02
N SER A 89 4.43 2.46 15.52
CA SER A 89 4.51 1.01 15.45
C SER A 89 4.16 0.49 14.06
N ILE A 90 4.50 -0.78 13.80
CA ILE A 90 4.14 -1.42 12.54
C ILE A 90 2.62 -1.53 12.39
N GLU A 91 1.86 -1.71 13.48
CA GLU A 91 0.40 -1.76 13.44
C GLU A 91 -0.21 -0.41 13.00
N HIS A 92 0.39 0.71 13.44
CA HIS A 92 -0.05 2.03 13.02
C HIS A 92 0.14 2.21 11.50
N VAL A 93 1.32 1.86 10.99
CA VAL A 93 1.60 1.90 9.54
C VAL A 93 0.67 0.96 8.76
N THR A 94 0.46 -0.25 9.27
CA THR A 94 -0.44 -1.26 8.68
C THR A 94 -1.86 -0.71 8.54
N SER A 95 -2.36 -0.03 9.57
CA SER A 95 -3.73 0.50 9.60
C SER A 95 -3.98 1.54 8.52
N SER A 96 -2.99 2.39 8.22
CA SER A 96 -3.06 3.36 7.11
C SER A 96 -3.05 2.69 5.73
N LEU A 97 -2.55 1.45 5.63
CA LEU A 97 -2.47 0.69 4.38
C LEU A 97 -3.70 -0.20 4.13
N LYS A 98 -4.43 -0.62 5.16
CA LYS A 98 -5.61 -1.50 5.02
C LYS A 98 -6.66 -1.00 4.00
N PRO A 99 -7.02 0.31 3.94
CA PRO A 99 -7.96 0.79 2.93
C PRO A 99 -7.51 0.47 1.49
N TRP A 100 -6.20 0.46 1.26
CA TRP A 100 -5.59 0.26 -0.06
C TRP A 100 -5.60 -1.20 -0.53
N SER A 101 -5.79 -2.18 0.37
CA SER A 101 -5.88 -3.58 -0.02
C SER A 101 -7.20 -3.92 -0.74
N ASN A 102 -8.23 -3.09 -0.52
CA ASN A 102 -9.60 -3.31 -0.98
C ASN A 102 -10.10 -2.22 -1.93
N VAL A 103 -9.23 -1.56 -2.71
CA VAL A 103 -9.57 -0.41 -3.60
C VAL A 103 -10.73 -0.66 -4.60
N GLY A 104 -11.26 -1.89 -4.71
CA GLY A 104 -12.50 -2.19 -5.44
C GLY A 104 -13.82 -2.17 -4.63
N SER A 105 -13.81 -1.95 -3.31
CA SER A 105 -15.03 -1.91 -2.48
C SER A 105 -15.59 -0.52 -2.27
N PHE A 106 -14.79 0.54 -2.43
CA PHE A 106 -15.24 1.92 -2.24
C PHE A 106 -16.35 2.32 -3.21
N ASN A 107 -16.34 1.78 -4.44
CA ASN A 107 -17.35 2.08 -5.43
C ASN A 107 -18.69 1.36 -5.18
N LYS A 108 -18.77 0.40 -4.26
CA LYS A 108 -20.04 -0.32 -3.98
C LYS A 108 -20.94 0.40 -2.99
N GLU A 109 -20.42 1.34 -2.20
CA GLU A 109 -21.24 2.12 -1.25
C GLU A 109 -21.87 3.37 -1.88
N GLU A 110 -21.32 3.91 -2.97
CA GLU A 110 -21.91 5.07 -3.65
C GLU A 110 -23.14 4.71 -4.50
N ASP A 111 -23.19 3.50 -5.06
CA ASP A 111 -24.36 3.02 -5.84
C ASP A 111 -25.54 2.55 -4.97
N ALA A 112 -25.34 2.37 -3.66
CA ALA A 112 -26.40 1.94 -2.73
C ALA A 112 -27.37 3.07 -2.33
N TYR A 113 -26.99 4.33 -2.58
CA TYR A 113 -27.79 5.53 -2.26
C TYR A 113 -28.41 6.20 -3.48
N ALA A 114 -28.30 5.60 -4.67
CA ALA A 114 -28.83 6.13 -5.93
C ALA A 114 -30.20 5.55 -6.35
N ASN A 115 -30.92 4.86 -5.45
CA ASN A 115 -32.31 4.42 -5.67
C ASN A 115 -33.29 5.12 -4.72
#